data_AF-A0A0D8XNS1-F1
#
_entry.id   AF-A0A0D8XNS1-F1
#
_cell.length_a   1.000
_cell.length_b   1.000
_cell.length_c   1.000
_cell.angle_alpha   90.00
_cell.angle_beta   90.00
_cell.angle_gamma   90.00
#
_symmetry.space_group_name_H-M   'P 1'
#
loop_
_entity.id
_entity.type
_entity.pdbx_description
1 polymer ?
#
loop_
_entity_poly.entity_id
_entity_poly.type
_entity_poly.pdbx_seq_one_letter_code
_entity_poly.pdbx_strand_id
1 'polypeptide(L)'
;MDSILWSQAYTLIDPIWRHGDRSPTETFSSDPFQEDVWSFGGGGFGQLSPIGMAQHLSFGKLLRKVYVDTGFLSKKYSSKEIYVRSTDVNRTIISAMSNLLGMYAQNDNSSQAGVDYPNVEGWPRGYVPIPVHTVEYDTDYIGNPDANCERQKILWNMAKTSKELQAFQNRPDVGDGTLMMASLDIGLEIQKIRGGSLFNDINMRIKTKLDCLNRTIAECKWINDLKYYVYSAVRFYNRTNEQLL
;
A
#
# COMPACT_ATOMS: atom_id res chain seq x y z
N MET A 1 4.04 36.26 -6.74
CA MET A 1 5.25 35.42 -6.95
C MET A 1 4.77 33.98 -7.02
N ASP A 2 3.91 33.66 -7.99
CA ASP A 2 3.03 32.46 -7.93
C ASP A 2 2.97 31.73 -9.27
N SER A 3 4.14 31.54 -9.90
CA SER A 3 4.27 30.73 -11.12
C SER A 3 5.39 29.68 -11.05
N ILE A 4 6.19 29.69 -9.97
CA ILE A 4 7.30 28.74 -9.75
C ILE A 4 6.85 27.49 -8.98
N LEU A 5 5.73 27.55 -8.23
CA LEU A 5 5.23 26.41 -7.47
C LEU A 5 4.43 25.40 -8.31
N TRP A 6 3.94 25.79 -9.49
CA TRP A 6 3.26 24.88 -10.43
C TRP A 6 4.20 24.23 -11.46
N SER A 7 5.43 24.74 -11.62
CA SER A 7 6.42 24.14 -12.53
C SER A 7 7.19 22.97 -11.91
N GLN A 8 7.03 22.72 -10.61
CA GLN A 8 7.47 21.48 -9.96
C GLN A 8 6.36 20.43 -10.08
N ALA A 9 6.10 19.97 -11.32
CA ALA A 9 5.34 18.76 -11.55
C ALA A 9 5.94 17.64 -10.68
N TYR A 10 5.11 17.00 -9.84
CA TYR A 10 5.50 15.92 -8.92
C TYR A 10 6.53 14.99 -9.58
N THR A 11 7.76 14.92 -9.07
CA THR A 11 8.84 14.10 -9.67
C THR A 11 8.86 12.66 -9.15
N LEU A 12 8.05 12.38 -8.13
CA LEU A 12 7.89 11.08 -7.46
C LEU A 12 6.52 11.06 -6.77
N ILE A 13 5.85 9.92 -6.78
CA ILE A 13 4.66 9.66 -5.97
C ILE A 13 4.77 8.30 -5.26
N ASP A 14 4.25 8.26 -4.03
CA ASP A 14 4.32 7.10 -3.14
C ASP A 14 2.92 6.61 -2.74
N PRO A 15 2.12 6.07 -3.68
CA PRO A 15 0.76 5.67 -3.37
C PRO A 15 0.74 4.43 -2.49
N ILE A 16 -0.27 4.42 -1.62
CA ILE A 16 -0.49 3.37 -0.64
C ILE A 16 -1.87 2.76 -0.93
N TRP A 17 -1.92 1.46 -1.17
CA TRP A 17 -3.14 0.73 -1.49
C TRP A 17 -3.45 -0.28 -0.40
N ARG A 18 -4.71 -0.32 0.03
CA ARG A 18 -5.25 -1.51 0.72
C ARG A 18 -5.48 -2.61 -0.31
N HIS A 19 -5.41 -3.87 0.11
CA HIS A 19 -5.89 -4.99 -0.68
C HIS A 19 -7.39 -4.87 -1.04
N GLY A 20 -7.83 -5.62 -2.05
CA GLY A 20 -9.24 -5.71 -2.45
C GLY A 20 -10.09 -6.60 -1.53
N ASP A 21 -11.32 -6.86 -1.95
CA ASP A 21 -12.24 -7.77 -1.26
C ASP A 21 -11.63 -9.16 -0.98
N ARG A 22 -11.97 -9.74 0.17
CA ARG A 22 -11.38 -10.98 0.70
C ARG A 22 -12.33 -11.74 1.61
N SER A 23 -12.03 -13.02 1.87
CA SER A 23 -12.65 -13.77 2.97
C SER A 23 -12.29 -13.16 4.34
N PRO A 24 -13.10 -13.41 5.40
CA PRO A 24 -12.75 -13.05 6.78
C PRO A 24 -11.38 -13.59 7.17
N THR A 25 -10.66 -12.94 8.08
CA THR A 25 -9.35 -13.44 8.56
C THR A 25 -9.47 -14.43 9.71
N GLU A 26 -10.63 -14.43 10.36
CA GLU A 26 -11.03 -15.28 11.48
C GLU A 26 -12.55 -15.08 11.68
N THR A 27 -13.18 -15.97 12.43
CA THR A 27 -14.57 -15.80 12.88
C THR A 27 -14.75 -16.32 14.31
N PHE A 28 -15.94 -16.14 14.88
CA PHE A 28 -16.30 -16.63 16.22
C PHE A 28 -16.79 -18.08 16.16
N SER A 29 -16.67 -18.81 17.28
CA SER A 29 -16.87 -20.27 17.31
C SER A 29 -18.29 -20.73 16.95
N SER A 30 -19.31 -19.88 17.14
CA SER A 30 -20.71 -20.19 16.82
C SER A 30 -21.14 -19.70 15.42
N ASP A 31 -20.23 -19.15 14.62
CA ASP A 31 -20.52 -18.76 13.24
C ASP A 31 -20.82 -20.01 12.40
N PRO A 32 -21.98 -20.13 11.73
CA PRO A 32 -22.23 -21.24 10.81
C PRO A 32 -21.32 -21.23 9.58
N PHE A 33 -20.62 -20.13 9.27
CA PHE A 33 -19.75 -19.97 8.11
C PHE A 33 -18.26 -20.05 8.48
N GLN A 34 -17.79 -21.28 8.72
CA GLN A 34 -16.40 -21.56 9.07
C GLN A 34 -15.45 -21.52 7.86
N GLU A 35 -14.16 -21.74 8.07
CA GLU A 35 -13.11 -21.55 7.07
C GLU A 35 -13.35 -22.31 5.75
N ASP A 36 -13.93 -23.50 5.83
CA ASP A 36 -14.16 -24.42 4.72
C ASP A 36 -15.17 -23.91 3.68
N VAL A 37 -16.08 -23.01 4.06
CA VAL A 37 -17.05 -22.42 3.13
C VAL A 37 -16.40 -21.43 2.15
N TRP A 38 -15.21 -20.92 2.49
CA TRP A 38 -14.48 -19.95 1.69
C TRP A 38 -13.55 -20.68 0.71
N SER A 39 -14.03 -20.97 -0.50
CA SER A 39 -13.28 -21.79 -1.47
C SER A 39 -12.41 -21.00 -2.47
N PHE A 40 -12.62 -19.69 -2.59
CA PHE A 40 -11.88 -18.85 -3.53
C PHE A 40 -10.47 -18.51 -3.06
N GLY A 41 -9.62 -18.03 -3.98
CA GLY A 41 -8.28 -17.55 -3.64
C GLY A 41 -7.33 -18.63 -3.12
N GLY A 42 -7.63 -19.90 -3.43
CA GLY A 42 -6.92 -21.06 -2.89
C GLY A 42 -7.59 -21.69 -1.66
N GLY A 43 -8.68 -21.09 -1.17
CA GLY A 43 -9.44 -21.56 -0.02
C GLY A 43 -9.00 -20.94 1.29
N GLY A 44 -9.94 -20.85 2.23
CA GLY A 44 -9.73 -20.46 3.61
C GLY A 44 -9.82 -18.97 3.91
N PHE A 45 -9.44 -18.62 5.13
CA PHE A 45 -9.53 -17.27 5.64
C PHE A 45 -8.44 -16.34 5.09
N GLY A 46 -8.78 -15.05 5.00
CA GLY A 46 -7.87 -13.97 4.63
C GLY A 46 -7.41 -13.96 3.17
N GLN A 47 -7.99 -14.80 2.30
CA GLN A 47 -7.66 -14.90 0.87
C GLN A 47 -8.40 -13.86 0.03
N LEU A 48 -7.75 -13.36 -1.02
CA LEU A 48 -8.36 -12.39 -1.92
C LEU A 48 -9.43 -13.05 -2.79
N SER A 49 -10.59 -12.40 -2.92
CA SER A 49 -11.66 -12.90 -3.78
C SER A 49 -11.44 -12.48 -5.24
N PRO A 50 -12.12 -13.13 -6.20
CA PRO A 50 -12.17 -12.66 -7.59
C PRO A 50 -12.73 -11.23 -7.71
N ILE A 51 -13.63 -10.83 -6.80
CA ILE A 51 -14.13 -9.45 -6.71
C ILE A 51 -12.97 -8.52 -6.35
N GLY A 52 -12.14 -8.89 -5.37
CA GLY A 52 -10.96 -8.11 -4.97
C GLY A 52 -9.92 -7.98 -6.09
N MET A 53 -9.70 -9.04 -6.87
CA MET A 53 -8.86 -8.99 -8.07
C MET A 53 -9.43 -8.00 -9.11
N ALA A 54 -10.74 -8.06 -9.39
CA ALA A 54 -11.40 -7.18 -10.33
C ALA A 54 -11.40 -5.70 -9.90
N GLN A 55 -11.53 -5.45 -8.60
CA GLN A 55 -11.38 -4.12 -8.01
C GLN A 55 -9.99 -3.55 -8.30
N HIS A 56 -8.93 -4.32 -8.02
CA HIS A 56 -7.57 -3.88 -8.27
C HIS A 56 -7.26 -3.74 -9.75
N LEU A 57 -7.78 -4.61 -10.62
CA LEU A 57 -7.66 -4.46 -12.06
C LEU A 57 -8.28 -3.15 -12.55
N SER A 58 -9.48 -2.82 -12.08
CA SER A 58 -10.19 -1.59 -12.43
C SER A 58 -9.45 -0.36 -11.89
N PHE A 59 -8.93 -0.45 -10.68
CA PHE A 59 -8.12 0.60 -10.09
C PHE A 59 -6.81 0.82 -10.87
N GLY A 60 -6.11 -0.25 -11.27
CA GLY A 60 -4.93 -0.18 -12.13
C GLY A 60 -5.22 0.50 -13.47
N LYS A 61 -6.36 0.21 -14.10
CA LYS A 61 -6.79 0.90 -15.32
C LYS A 61 -7.00 2.40 -15.10
N LEU A 62 -7.53 2.80 -13.95
CA LEU A 62 -7.64 4.21 -13.58
C LEU A 62 -6.25 4.84 -13.42
N LEU A 63 -5.33 4.18 -12.71
CA LEU A 63 -3.96 4.66 -12.52
C LEU A 63 -3.19 4.77 -13.84
N ARG A 64 -3.44 3.88 -14.81
CA ARG A 64 -2.90 4.03 -16.18
C ARG A 64 -3.36 5.35 -16.80
N LYS A 65 -4.66 5.64 -16.77
CA LYS A 65 -5.21 6.89 -17.32
C LYS A 65 -4.60 8.12 -16.68
N VAL A 66 -4.34 8.07 -15.37
CA VAL A 66 -3.82 9.20 -14.60
C VAL A 66 -2.32 9.39 -14.80
N TYR A 67 -1.54 8.30 -14.85
CA TYR A 67 -0.07 8.38 -14.79
C TYR A 67 0.64 7.94 -16.07
N VAL A 68 0.13 6.95 -16.80
CA VAL A 68 0.78 6.45 -18.02
C VAL A 68 0.30 7.22 -19.25
N ASP A 69 -1.01 7.36 -19.41
CA ASP A 69 -1.59 7.99 -20.60
C ASP A 69 -1.35 9.51 -20.63
N THR A 70 -1.13 10.13 -19.46
CA THR A 70 -0.70 11.54 -19.32
C THR A 70 0.79 11.74 -19.54
N GLY A 71 1.58 10.66 -19.64
CA GLY A 71 3.03 10.71 -19.88
C GLY A 71 3.90 10.90 -18.64
N PHE A 72 3.36 10.82 -17.42
CA PHE A 72 4.17 10.85 -16.20
C PHE A 72 5.06 9.58 -16.11
N LEU A 73 4.46 8.40 -16.30
CA LEU A 73 5.11 7.11 -16.45
C LEU A 73 5.19 6.70 -17.92
N SER A 74 6.22 5.92 -18.25
CA SER A 74 6.41 5.38 -19.59
C SER A 74 5.25 4.44 -19.98
N LYS A 75 4.86 4.46 -21.26
CA LYS A 75 3.86 3.53 -21.81
C LYS A 75 4.27 2.06 -21.65
N LYS A 76 5.57 1.80 -21.74
CA LYS A 76 6.22 0.54 -21.41
C LYS A 76 6.64 0.54 -19.96
N TYR A 77 6.53 -0.61 -19.30
CA TYR A 77 7.08 -0.78 -17.95
C TYR A 77 8.59 -0.46 -17.97
N SER A 78 9.03 0.30 -16.97
CA SER A 78 10.44 0.60 -16.72
C SER A 78 10.76 0.30 -15.27
N SER A 79 11.70 -0.61 -15.02
CA SER A 79 12.16 -0.94 -13.68
C SER A 79 12.89 0.21 -12.98
N LYS A 80 13.29 1.24 -13.74
CA LYS A 80 13.85 2.48 -13.20
C LYS A 80 12.80 3.44 -12.70
N GLU A 81 11.60 3.44 -13.30
CA GLU A 81 10.53 4.38 -12.96
C GLU A 81 9.63 3.87 -11.83
N ILE A 82 9.51 2.54 -11.69
CA ILE A 82 8.48 1.92 -10.87
C ILE A 82 9.09 0.89 -9.93
N TYR A 83 8.80 1.06 -8.64
CA TYR A 83 9.06 0.08 -7.60
C TYR A 83 7.75 -0.29 -6.91
N VAL A 84 7.53 -1.59 -6.69
CA VAL A 84 6.31 -2.08 -6.03
C VAL A 84 6.70 -2.92 -4.84
N ARG A 85 6.21 -2.52 -3.67
CA ARG A 85 6.38 -3.21 -2.41
C ARG A 85 5.03 -3.71 -1.91
N SER A 86 4.98 -4.94 -1.42
CA SER A 86 3.82 -5.48 -0.73
C SER A 86 4.20 -6.08 0.60
N THR A 87 3.29 -6.01 1.59
CA THR A 87 3.38 -6.86 2.78
C THR A 87 3.32 -8.33 2.38
N ASP A 88 3.99 -9.20 3.13
CA ASP A 88 4.08 -10.63 2.82
C ASP A 88 2.82 -11.40 3.22
N VAL A 89 1.71 -11.11 2.54
CA VAL A 89 0.49 -11.92 2.58
C VAL A 89 -0.10 -12.04 1.18
N ASN A 90 -0.67 -13.20 0.87
CA ASN A 90 -1.24 -13.52 -0.44
C ASN A 90 -2.15 -12.41 -0.98
N ARG A 91 -3.07 -11.92 -0.15
CA ARG A 91 -4.06 -10.94 -0.59
C ARG A 91 -3.48 -9.60 -1.04
N THR A 92 -2.37 -9.13 -0.45
CA THR A 92 -1.75 -7.86 -0.85
C THR A 92 -0.87 -8.05 -2.08
N ILE A 93 -0.13 -9.16 -2.14
CA ILE A 93 0.69 -9.50 -3.31
C ILE A 93 -0.20 -9.67 -4.55
N ILE A 94 -1.27 -10.45 -4.46
CA ILE A 94 -2.22 -10.66 -5.55
C ILE A 94 -2.93 -9.36 -5.92
N SER A 95 -3.26 -8.49 -4.94
CA SER A 95 -3.84 -7.17 -5.21
C SER A 95 -2.88 -6.28 -6.00
N ALA A 96 -1.60 -6.25 -5.65
CA ALA A 96 -0.57 -5.51 -6.37
C ALA A 96 -0.42 -6.03 -7.81
N MET A 97 -0.30 -7.35 -7.99
CA MET A 97 -0.25 -7.98 -9.31
C MET A 97 -1.48 -7.65 -10.16
N SER A 98 -2.69 -7.74 -9.58
CA SER A 98 -3.95 -7.41 -10.26
C SER A 98 -4.01 -5.94 -10.68
N ASN A 99 -3.48 -5.03 -9.86
CA ASN A 99 -3.40 -3.62 -10.20
C ASN A 99 -2.42 -3.35 -11.34
N LEU A 100 -1.23 -3.95 -11.28
CA LEU A 100 -0.21 -3.83 -12.32
C LEU A 100 -0.68 -4.42 -13.65
N LEU A 101 -1.47 -5.50 -13.61
CA LEU A 101 -2.17 -6.03 -14.77
C LEU A 101 -3.08 -4.96 -15.40
N GLY A 102 -3.83 -4.23 -14.58
CA GLY A 102 -4.68 -3.11 -15.05
C GLY A 102 -3.87 -1.95 -15.63
N MET A 103 -2.67 -1.70 -15.11
CA MET A 103 -1.80 -0.62 -15.56
C MET A 103 -1.05 -0.94 -16.86
N TYR A 104 -0.46 -2.14 -16.99
CA TYR A 104 0.53 -2.44 -18.03
C TYR A 104 0.16 -3.59 -18.96
N ALA A 105 -0.82 -4.43 -18.62
CA ALA A 105 -1.25 -5.50 -19.52
C ALA A 105 -2.29 -5.02 -20.54
N GLN A 106 -1.84 -4.17 -21.45
CA GLN A 106 -2.68 -3.64 -22.52
C GLN A 106 -2.49 -4.38 -23.84
N ASN A 107 -3.58 -4.46 -24.60
CA ASN A 107 -3.60 -4.96 -25.98
C ASN A 107 -3.53 -3.81 -27.00
N ASP A 108 -2.72 -2.79 -26.72
CA ASP A 108 -2.59 -1.54 -27.50
C ASP A 108 -1.20 -1.36 -28.15
N ASN A 109 -0.40 -2.43 -28.21
CA ASN A 109 1.00 -2.42 -28.65
C ASN A 109 1.94 -1.54 -27.81
N SER A 110 1.54 -1.13 -26.60
CA SER A 110 2.45 -0.43 -25.67
C SER A 110 3.63 -1.32 -25.28
N SER A 111 3.42 -2.62 -25.08
CA SER A 111 4.46 -3.60 -24.75
C SER A 111 4.73 -4.57 -25.92
N GLN A 112 5.98 -5.01 -26.07
CA GLN A 112 6.46 -5.82 -27.19
C GLN A 112 6.72 -7.28 -26.78
N ALA A 113 6.12 -8.22 -27.51
CA ALA A 113 6.40 -9.65 -27.36
C ALA A 113 7.86 -9.97 -27.73
N GLY A 114 8.51 -10.85 -26.96
CA GLY A 114 9.93 -11.19 -27.09
C GLY A 114 10.89 -10.19 -26.43
N VAL A 115 10.38 -9.06 -25.91
CA VAL A 115 11.19 -8.05 -25.19
C VAL A 115 10.62 -7.81 -23.81
N ASP A 116 9.36 -7.38 -23.75
CA ASP A 116 8.67 -7.02 -22.49
C ASP A 116 7.94 -8.23 -21.88
N TYR A 117 7.61 -9.23 -22.69
CA TYR A 117 7.03 -10.51 -22.26
C TYR A 117 7.30 -11.64 -23.26
N PRO A 118 7.30 -12.93 -22.86
CA PRO A 118 7.53 -14.07 -23.75
C PRO A 118 6.57 -14.14 -24.95
N ASN A 119 7.10 -14.47 -26.13
CA ASN A 119 6.31 -14.79 -27.31
C ASN A 119 6.18 -16.32 -27.48
N VAL A 120 5.50 -16.96 -26.54
CA VAL A 120 5.32 -18.42 -26.50
C VAL A 120 3.85 -18.79 -26.31
N GLU A 121 3.47 -19.98 -26.77
CA GLU A 121 2.12 -20.50 -26.58
C GLU A 121 1.78 -20.59 -25.08
N GLY A 122 0.54 -20.24 -24.73
CA GLY A 122 0.05 -20.21 -23.34
C GLY A 122 0.40 -18.95 -22.55
N TRP A 123 1.30 -18.08 -23.05
CA TRP A 123 1.55 -16.79 -22.40
C TRP A 123 0.40 -15.80 -22.68
N PRO A 124 -0.20 -15.15 -21.66
CA PRO A 124 -1.27 -14.20 -21.90
C PRO A 124 -0.78 -12.98 -22.70
N ARG A 125 -1.48 -12.67 -23.80
CA ARG A 125 -1.10 -11.54 -24.66
C ARG A 125 -1.10 -10.23 -23.87
N GLY A 126 -0.01 -9.47 -24.01
CA GLY A 126 0.17 -8.19 -23.34
C GLY A 126 0.55 -8.28 -21.86
N TYR A 127 0.55 -9.48 -21.25
CA TYR A 127 0.91 -9.61 -19.84
C TYR A 127 2.41 -9.42 -19.63
N VAL A 128 2.78 -8.27 -19.05
CA VAL A 128 4.14 -7.96 -18.62
C VAL A 128 4.29 -8.34 -17.15
N PRO A 129 5.20 -9.25 -16.79
CA PRO A 129 5.45 -9.61 -15.40
C PRO A 129 6.22 -8.47 -14.72
N ILE A 130 5.58 -7.80 -13.76
CA ILE A 130 6.18 -6.71 -12.99
C ILE A 130 6.48 -7.21 -11.57
N PRO A 131 7.71 -7.02 -11.07
CA PRO A 131 8.10 -7.53 -9.76
C PRO A 131 7.33 -6.83 -8.63
N VAL A 132 6.85 -7.63 -7.68
CA VAL A 132 6.27 -7.18 -6.40
C VAL A 132 7.19 -7.66 -5.30
N HIS A 133 7.94 -6.74 -4.71
CA HIS A 133 8.91 -7.05 -3.65
C HIS A 133 8.21 -7.16 -2.30
N THR A 134 8.72 -8.04 -1.45
CA THR A 134 8.21 -8.21 -0.09
C THR A 134 9.34 -8.41 0.92
N VAL A 135 8.99 -8.31 2.20
CA VAL A 135 9.81 -8.64 3.35
C VAL A 135 8.93 -9.52 4.22
N GLU A 136 9.49 -10.59 4.78
CA GLU A 136 8.81 -11.52 5.67
C GLU A 136 7.92 -10.78 6.68
N TYR A 137 6.67 -11.24 6.82
CA TYR A 137 5.61 -10.48 7.49
C TYR A 137 5.98 -10.02 8.91
N ASP A 138 6.57 -10.90 9.71
CA ASP A 138 6.89 -10.63 11.12
C ASP A 138 8.09 -9.70 11.32
N THR A 139 8.94 -9.58 10.29
CA THR A 139 10.12 -8.70 10.29
C THR A 139 9.93 -7.47 9.40
N ASP A 140 8.75 -7.29 8.81
CA ASP A 140 8.41 -6.11 8.02
C ASP A 140 8.04 -4.90 8.90
N TYR A 141 9.04 -4.21 9.44
CA TYR A 141 8.83 -3.00 10.25
C TYR A 141 8.29 -1.78 9.48
N ILE A 142 8.18 -1.84 8.14
CA ILE A 142 7.69 -0.72 7.31
C ILE A 142 6.23 -0.95 6.90
N GLY A 143 5.92 -2.13 6.36
CA GLY A 143 4.60 -2.47 5.85
C GLY A 143 3.70 -3.15 6.86
N ASN A 144 4.24 -3.80 7.89
CA ASN A 144 3.47 -4.45 8.95
C ASN A 144 3.50 -3.58 10.23
N PRO A 145 2.42 -2.83 10.54
CA PRO A 145 2.34 -2.04 11.77
C PRO A 145 2.22 -2.89 13.05
N ASP A 146 2.01 -4.20 12.89
CA ASP A 146 1.93 -5.18 13.98
C ASP A 146 3.26 -5.96 14.15
N ALA A 147 4.32 -5.63 13.39
CA ALA A 147 5.64 -6.24 13.54
C ALA A 147 6.19 -6.03 14.96
N ASN A 148 6.89 -7.03 15.50
CA ASN A 148 7.29 -7.03 16.91
C ASN A 148 8.26 -5.88 17.23
N CYS A 149 7.74 -4.85 17.90
CA CYS A 149 8.51 -3.68 18.34
C CYS A 149 8.26 -3.42 19.82
N GLU A 150 9.26 -3.74 20.68
CA GLU A 150 9.12 -3.59 22.13
C GLU A 150 8.83 -2.13 22.53
N ARG A 151 9.47 -1.18 21.83
CA ARG A 151 9.19 0.25 22.02
C ARG A 151 7.73 0.60 21.71
N GLN A 152 7.13 0.01 20.67
CA GLN A 152 5.73 0.23 20.34
C GLN A 152 4.81 -0.27 21.45
N LYS A 153 5.09 -1.44 22.04
CA LYS A 153 4.33 -1.97 23.19
C LYS A 153 4.41 -1.03 24.40
N ILE A 154 5.62 -0.56 24.73
CA ILE A 154 5.84 0.40 25.82
C ILE A 154 5.05 1.69 25.57
N LEU A 155 5.17 2.28 24.39
CA LEU A 155 4.47 3.51 24.02
C LEU A 155 2.94 3.33 24.00
N TRP A 156 2.45 2.19 23.53
CA TRP A 156 1.02 1.88 23.54
C TRP A 156 0.47 1.69 24.96
N ASN A 157 1.24 1.07 25.85
CA ASN A 157 0.88 0.96 27.26
C ASN A 157 0.86 2.34 27.94
N MET A 158 1.86 3.18 27.68
CA MET A 158 1.88 4.58 28.15
C MET A 158 0.65 5.35 27.64
N ALA A 159 0.31 5.21 26.35
CA ALA A 159 -0.86 5.83 25.75
C ALA A 159 -2.16 5.35 26.42
N LYS A 160 -2.33 4.04 26.67
CA LYS A 160 -3.50 3.50 27.40
C LYS A 160 -3.64 3.99 28.82
N THR A 161 -2.53 4.29 29.49
CA THR A 161 -2.56 4.86 30.84
C THR A 161 -2.74 6.37 30.86
N SER A 162 -2.70 7.01 29.69
CA SER A 162 -2.83 8.45 29.58
C SER A 162 -4.28 8.90 29.80
N LYS A 163 -4.46 10.08 30.39
CA LYS A 163 -5.78 10.65 30.66
C LYS A 163 -6.54 10.89 29.36
N GLU A 164 -5.80 11.25 28.31
CA GLU A 164 -6.24 11.48 26.94
C GLU A 164 -6.97 10.24 26.40
N LEU A 165 -6.31 9.07 26.40
CA LEU A 165 -6.88 7.87 25.80
C LEU A 165 -7.98 7.27 26.68
N GLN A 166 -7.86 7.36 28.00
CA GLN A 166 -8.93 6.94 28.91
C GLN A 166 -10.18 7.79 28.76
N ALA A 167 -10.04 9.11 28.63
CA ALA A 167 -11.16 10.00 28.36
C ALA A 167 -11.81 9.68 27.02
N PHE A 168 -11.02 9.36 25.99
CA PHE A 168 -11.52 8.92 24.69
C PHE A 168 -12.28 7.58 24.79
N GLN A 169 -11.71 6.57 25.42
CA GLN A 169 -12.34 5.23 25.54
C GLN A 169 -13.66 5.26 26.32
N ASN A 170 -13.79 6.20 27.26
CA ASN A 170 -14.97 6.35 28.10
C ASN A 170 -16.01 7.33 27.50
N ARG A 171 -15.77 7.88 26.30
CA ARG A 171 -16.75 8.74 25.63
C ARG A 171 -17.96 7.92 25.17
N PRO A 172 -19.18 8.43 25.31
CA PRO A 172 -20.38 7.75 24.83
C PRO A 172 -20.56 7.81 23.29
N ASP A 173 -19.77 8.64 22.60
CA ASP A 173 -19.93 9.02 21.18
C ASP A 173 -18.66 8.75 20.33
N VAL A 174 -17.89 7.69 20.65
CA VAL A 174 -16.59 7.34 20.02
C VAL A 174 -16.61 7.17 18.47
N GLY A 175 -17.73 7.43 17.81
CA GLY A 175 -17.91 7.31 16.37
C GLY A 175 -17.56 8.54 15.50
N ASP A 176 -17.54 9.80 15.98
CA ASP A 176 -17.66 10.92 15.02
C ASP A 176 -17.03 12.29 15.37
N GLY A 177 -15.87 12.34 16.06
CA GLY A 177 -15.26 13.63 16.45
C GLY A 177 -13.73 13.72 16.40
N THR A 178 -13.21 14.86 15.90
CA THR A 178 -11.79 15.26 15.94
C THR A 178 -11.33 15.48 17.39
N LEU A 179 -10.19 14.89 17.80
CA LEU A 179 -9.74 14.82 19.20
C LEU A 179 -8.58 15.79 19.48
N MET A 180 -8.89 17.03 19.86
CA MET A 180 -7.86 18.06 20.15
C MET A 180 -7.45 18.09 21.63
N MET A 181 -6.16 17.95 21.94
CA MET A 181 -5.58 18.18 23.28
C MET A 181 -4.22 18.88 23.20
N ALA A 182 -3.98 19.88 24.06
CA ALA A 182 -2.78 20.72 24.00
C ALA A 182 -2.49 21.29 22.60
N SER A 183 -3.55 21.64 21.87
CA SER A 183 -3.52 22.10 20.47
C SER A 183 -3.06 21.04 19.45
N LEU A 184 -3.09 19.76 19.81
CA LEU A 184 -2.67 18.62 18.99
C LEU A 184 -3.84 17.65 18.78
N ASP A 185 -4.06 17.19 17.55
CA ASP A 185 -5.08 16.17 17.26
C ASP A 185 -4.56 14.78 17.65
N ILE A 186 -4.91 14.31 18.84
CA ILE A 186 -4.43 13.04 19.40
C ILE A 186 -4.90 11.85 18.56
N GLY A 187 -6.07 11.93 17.92
CA GLY A 187 -6.54 10.90 17.00
C GLY A 187 -5.62 10.78 15.79
N LEU A 188 -5.18 11.91 15.24
CA LEU A 188 -4.18 12.00 14.17
C LEU A 188 -2.79 11.55 14.63
N GLU A 189 -2.35 11.91 15.84
CA GLU A 189 -1.03 11.52 16.35
C GLU A 189 -0.92 10.02 16.66
N ILE A 190 -1.97 9.39 17.17
CA ILE A 190 -1.99 7.94 17.37
C ILE A 190 -1.90 7.19 16.03
N GLN A 191 -2.52 7.72 14.97
CA GLN A 191 -2.36 7.18 13.60
C GLN A 191 -0.90 7.30 13.11
N LYS A 192 -0.22 8.40 13.44
CA LYS A 192 1.22 8.59 13.13
C LYS A 192 2.13 7.61 13.88
N ILE A 193 1.75 7.10 15.05
CA ILE A 193 2.57 6.13 15.81
C ILE A 193 2.61 4.74 15.15
N ARG A 194 1.53 4.30 14.47
CA ARG A 194 1.48 2.98 13.81
C ARG A 194 1.93 3.02 12.35
N GLY A 195 1.74 4.15 11.67
CA GLY A 195 2.26 4.39 10.31
C GLY A 195 3.64 5.05 10.28
N GLY A 196 4.28 5.28 11.43
CA GLY A 196 5.46 6.13 11.54
C GLY A 196 6.65 5.63 10.74
N SER A 197 6.91 4.32 10.72
CA SER A 197 7.97 3.73 9.90
C SER A 197 7.70 3.88 8.41
N LEU A 198 6.48 3.58 7.95
CA LEU A 198 6.05 3.80 6.57
C LEU A 198 6.17 5.27 6.15
N PHE A 199 5.66 6.17 6.97
CA PHE A 199 5.73 7.61 6.72
C PHE A 199 7.18 8.11 6.71
N ASN A 200 8.01 7.63 7.64
CA ASN A 200 9.43 7.94 7.67
C ASN A 200 10.14 7.43 6.41
N ASP A 201 9.79 6.24 5.93
CA ASP A 201 10.35 5.67 4.70
C ASP A 201 9.97 6.51 3.47
N ILE A 202 8.70 6.95 3.37
CA ILE A 202 8.23 7.88 2.33
C ILE A 202 8.95 9.23 2.43
N ASN A 203 8.98 9.84 3.62
CA ASN A 203 9.62 11.13 3.85
C ASN A 203 11.12 11.07 3.55
N MET A 204 11.78 9.97 3.92
CA MET A 204 13.18 9.73 3.61
C MET A 204 13.40 9.63 2.10
N ARG A 205 12.57 8.87 1.37
CA ARG A 205 12.66 8.83 -0.10
C ARG A 205 12.44 10.19 -0.75
N ILE A 206 11.46 10.96 -0.29
CA ILE A 206 11.21 12.32 -0.81
C ILE A 206 12.44 13.20 -0.58
N LYS A 207 13.03 13.18 0.63
CA LYS A 207 14.26 13.91 0.92
C LYS A 207 15.43 13.45 0.06
N THR A 208 15.63 12.15 -0.08
CA THR A 208 16.67 11.60 -0.95
C THR A 208 16.46 12.00 -2.41
N LYS A 209 15.22 12.00 -2.90
CA LYS A 209 14.88 12.49 -4.25
C LYS A 209 15.27 13.96 -4.41
N LEU A 210 14.89 14.81 -3.45
CA LEU A 210 15.22 16.24 -3.43
C LEU A 210 16.73 16.48 -3.40
N ASP A 211 17.46 15.77 -2.54
CA ASP A 211 18.92 15.88 -2.41
C ASP A 211 19.64 15.44 -3.68
N CYS A 212 19.06 14.49 -4.42
CA CYS A 212 19.58 13.97 -5.67
C CYS A 212 19.11 14.74 -6.91
N LEU A 213 18.19 15.70 -6.79
CA LEU A 213 17.74 16.51 -7.92
C LEU A 213 18.94 17.17 -8.60
N ASN A 214 19.03 16.97 -9.92
CA ASN A 214 20.12 17.46 -10.78
C ASN A 214 21.54 16.95 -10.44
N ARG A 215 21.66 15.88 -9.62
CA ARG A 215 22.94 15.22 -9.34
C ARG A 215 23.06 13.92 -10.11
N THR A 216 24.17 13.73 -10.81
CA THR A 216 24.45 12.53 -11.61
C THR A 216 25.49 11.60 -10.95
N ILE A 217 25.53 11.60 -9.61
CA ILE A 217 26.41 10.72 -8.82
C ILE A 217 25.83 9.31 -8.70
N ALA A 218 26.70 8.32 -8.47
CA ALA A 218 26.33 6.91 -8.46
C ALA A 218 25.23 6.59 -7.43
N GLU A 219 25.26 7.21 -6.24
CA GLU A 219 24.24 6.96 -5.20
C GLU A 219 22.85 7.47 -5.58
N CYS A 220 22.76 8.48 -6.46
CA CYS A 220 21.50 9.08 -6.88
C CYS A 220 20.86 8.38 -8.08
N LYS A 221 21.58 7.45 -8.73
CA LYS A 221 21.13 6.83 -9.98
C LYS A 221 19.78 6.12 -9.86
N TRP A 222 19.54 5.43 -8.74
CA TRP A 222 18.30 4.67 -8.53
C TRP A 222 17.10 5.59 -8.27
N ILE A 223 17.29 6.69 -7.52
CA ILE A 223 16.20 7.58 -7.11
C ILE A 223 15.87 8.62 -8.19
N ASN A 224 16.83 8.99 -9.05
CA ASN A 224 16.64 10.00 -10.10
C ASN A 224 15.56 9.61 -11.11
N ASP A 225 15.57 8.36 -11.55
CA ASP A 225 14.61 7.84 -12.53
C ASP A 225 13.32 7.33 -11.87
N LEU A 226 13.33 7.08 -10.55
CA LEU A 226 12.16 6.58 -9.83
C LEU A 226 11.06 7.64 -9.77
N LYS A 227 9.87 7.27 -10.24
CA LYS A 227 8.68 8.14 -10.30
C LYS A 227 7.50 7.59 -9.52
N TYR A 228 7.45 6.27 -9.30
CA TYR A 228 6.31 5.57 -8.70
C TYR A 228 6.81 4.52 -7.71
N TYR A 229 6.65 4.77 -6.40
CA TYR A 229 6.96 3.79 -5.36
C TYR A 229 5.68 3.36 -4.65
N VAL A 230 5.22 2.15 -4.89
CA VAL A 230 3.93 1.68 -4.38
C VAL A 230 4.08 0.85 -3.13
N TYR A 231 3.14 1.02 -2.20
CA TYR A 231 2.87 0.07 -1.13
C TYR A 231 1.50 -0.60 -1.31
N SER A 232 1.46 -1.92 -1.42
CA SER A 232 0.23 -2.71 -1.24
C SER A 232 0.24 -3.39 0.11
N ALA A 233 -0.62 -2.95 1.04
CA ALA A 233 -0.55 -3.37 2.43
C ALA A 233 -1.91 -3.78 3.03
N VAL A 234 -1.83 -4.46 4.17
CA VAL A 234 -2.98 -5.07 4.84
C VAL A 234 -3.84 -4.12 5.66
N ARG A 235 -3.21 -3.18 6.36
CA ARG A 235 -3.86 -2.37 7.40
C ARG A 235 -3.19 -1.00 7.51
N PHE A 236 -4.01 0.03 7.66
CA PHE A 236 -3.58 1.39 8.05
C PHE A 236 -4.23 1.88 9.35
N TYR A 237 -5.15 1.11 9.95
CA TYR A 237 -5.86 1.45 11.18
C TYR A 237 -6.16 0.19 12.03
N ASN A 238 -6.37 0.39 13.34
CA ASN A 238 -6.57 -0.68 14.32
C ASN A 238 -8.00 -1.25 14.31
N ARG A 239 -8.15 -2.55 14.63
CA ARG A 239 -9.38 -3.05 15.28
C ARG A 239 -9.31 -2.57 16.73
N THR A 240 -9.98 -1.46 17.04
CA THR A 240 -10.49 -1.30 18.41
C THR A 240 -11.62 -2.31 18.56
N ASN A 241 -11.36 -3.41 19.28
CA ASN A 241 -12.34 -4.35 19.82
C ASN A 241 -13.77 -4.23 19.26
N GLU A 242 -14.03 -4.77 18.07
CA GLU A 242 -15.34 -5.33 17.76
C GLU A 242 -15.41 -6.71 18.45
N GLN A 243 -15.42 -6.66 19.78
CA GLN A 243 -16.11 -7.60 20.66
C GLN A 243 -17.23 -6.81 21.37
N LEU A 244 -17.99 -6.04 20.60
CA LEU A 244 -19.34 -5.63 20.98
C LEU A 244 -20.32 -6.60 20.32
N LEU A 245 -20.31 -7.83 20.84
CA LEU A 245 -21.50 -8.65 21.04
C LEU A 245 -21.47 -9.10 22.50
#